data_AF-A0A941EWZ7-F1
#
_entry.id   AF-A0A941EWZ7-F1
#
_cell.length_a   1.000
_cell.length_b   1.000
_cell.length_c   1.000
_cell.angle_alpha   90.00
_cell.angle_beta   90.00
_cell.angle_gamma   90.00
#
_symmetry.space_group_name_H-M   'P 1'
#
loop_
_entity.id
_entity.type
_entity.pdbx_description
1 polymer ?
#
loop_
_entity_poly.entity_id
_entity_poly.type
_entity_poly.pdbx_seq_one_letter_code
_entity_poly.pdbx_strand_id
1 'polypeptide(L)'
;MRVNDETASDHGALELADGLARIARDASGPLGGDPTLGELLEIIGWAFPEGSDAVDGSFATPLRFKAGLKPNKRYAVATASRVAELGDAVFTDTTDLLADAVAGLAADQAPVTPERFSAVLLEALRSGRVPLADVEGAAVARLAIEPPKKSVKLTPGDILAIPAAAGGHHVAVVLIRNRFGTALGLFRGTSRLPRTAAALEAPLPHPVYTDEQPVKTGVWRLIGHDESLLARFPADPEIYHKPRRRPGVDDTGEFGAAETADGTLRFIDADEAQAVGLAEGTYRQTLLSPLLEKYLDERAA
;
A
#
# COMPACT_ATOMS: atom_id res chain seq x y z
N MET A 1 -14.04 -43.48 10.15
CA MET A 1 -14.46 -42.52 11.18
C MET A 1 -14.20 -41.13 10.61
N ARG A 2 -15.20 -40.52 9.94
CA ARG A 2 -15.17 -39.18 9.33
C ARG A 2 -16.44 -38.43 9.78
N VAL A 3 -16.53 -38.20 11.07
CA VAL A 3 -17.61 -37.45 11.72
C VAL A 3 -16.87 -36.61 12.74
N ASN A 4 -16.56 -35.34 12.40
CA ASN A 4 -16.10 -34.28 13.32
C ASN A 4 -15.66 -32.99 12.59
N ASP A 5 -15.61 -32.95 11.25
CA ASP A 5 -15.13 -31.76 10.51
C ASP A 5 -16.22 -30.69 10.29
N GLU A 6 -17.49 -31.09 10.12
CA GLU A 6 -18.60 -30.14 9.86
C GLU A 6 -18.98 -29.29 11.09
N THR A 7 -18.90 -29.85 12.30
CA THR A 7 -19.36 -29.15 13.52
C THR A 7 -18.42 -28.04 14.01
N ALA A 8 -17.11 -28.16 13.75
CA ALA A 8 -16.14 -27.15 14.14
C ALA A 8 -16.19 -25.93 13.20
N SER A 9 -16.37 -26.17 11.89
CA SER A 9 -16.51 -25.13 10.88
C SER A 9 -17.77 -24.27 11.11
N ASP A 10 -18.88 -24.89 11.50
CA ASP A 10 -20.14 -24.17 11.76
C ASP A 10 -20.05 -23.28 13.00
N HIS A 11 -19.33 -23.70 14.04
CA HIS A 11 -19.18 -22.91 15.26
C HIS A 11 -18.35 -21.64 15.02
N GLY A 12 -17.19 -21.77 14.36
CA GLY A 12 -16.33 -20.63 14.03
C GLY A 12 -17.01 -19.62 13.10
N ALA A 13 -17.83 -20.09 12.15
CA ALA A 13 -18.60 -19.20 11.27
C ALA A 13 -19.65 -18.39 12.03
N LEU A 14 -20.30 -18.97 13.04
CA LEU A 14 -21.29 -18.26 13.87
C LEU A 14 -20.65 -17.23 14.80
N GLU A 15 -19.52 -17.56 15.43
CA GLU A 15 -18.77 -16.61 16.25
C GLU A 15 -18.26 -15.43 15.42
N LEU A 16 -17.71 -15.72 14.23
CA LEU A 16 -17.33 -14.68 13.29
C LEU A 16 -18.54 -13.84 12.87
N ALA A 17 -19.71 -14.44 12.61
CA ALA A 17 -20.92 -13.71 12.27
C ALA A 17 -21.37 -12.75 13.38
N ASP A 18 -21.31 -13.17 14.65
CA ASP A 18 -21.68 -12.33 15.78
C ASP A 18 -20.69 -11.17 15.97
N GLY A 19 -19.39 -11.44 15.77
CA GLY A 19 -18.35 -10.42 15.74
C GLY A 19 -18.57 -9.40 14.62
N LEU A 20 -18.81 -9.87 13.39
CA LEU A 20 -19.08 -9.01 12.24
C LEU A 20 -20.36 -8.21 12.41
N ALA A 21 -21.40 -8.77 13.03
CA ALA A 21 -22.62 -8.05 13.35
C ALA A 21 -22.40 -6.94 14.40
N ARG A 22 -21.42 -7.08 15.30
CA ARG A 22 -20.98 -6.00 16.18
C ARG A 22 -20.25 -4.92 15.40
N ILE A 23 -19.24 -5.28 14.61
CA ILE A 23 -18.50 -4.34 13.75
C ILE A 23 -19.43 -3.55 12.82
N ALA A 24 -20.39 -4.21 12.18
CA ALA A 24 -21.35 -3.56 11.30
C ALA A 24 -22.18 -2.50 12.05
N ARG A 25 -22.64 -2.81 13.28
CA ARG A 25 -23.39 -1.86 14.11
C ARG A 25 -22.54 -0.68 14.58
N ASP A 26 -21.29 -0.94 14.96
CA ASP A 26 -20.36 0.11 15.41
C ASP A 26 -20.02 1.06 14.25
N ALA A 27 -19.92 0.52 13.03
CA ALA A 27 -19.77 1.32 11.81
C ALA A 27 -21.05 2.07 11.41
N SER A 28 -22.25 1.58 11.73
CA SER A 28 -23.51 2.19 11.27
C SER A 28 -23.68 3.65 11.69
N GLY A 29 -23.24 4.01 12.90
CA GLY A 29 -23.33 5.38 13.42
C GLY A 29 -22.55 6.39 12.56
N PRO A 30 -21.21 6.22 12.44
CA PRO A 30 -20.38 7.06 11.58
C PRO A 30 -20.81 7.07 10.10
N LEU A 31 -21.27 5.94 9.55
CA LEU A 31 -21.69 5.85 8.15
C LEU A 31 -23.09 6.44 7.87
N GLY A 32 -23.86 6.78 8.92
CA GLY A 32 -25.24 7.26 8.81
C GLY A 32 -26.25 6.16 8.42
N GLY A 33 -25.94 4.90 8.71
CA GLY A 33 -26.76 3.72 8.41
C GLY A 33 -25.89 2.48 8.26
N ASP A 34 -26.50 1.30 8.12
CA ASP A 34 -25.76 0.04 8.00
C ASP A 34 -24.74 0.07 6.83
N PRO A 35 -23.61 -0.63 6.96
CA PRO A 35 -22.67 -0.75 5.86
C PRO A 35 -23.29 -1.56 4.72
N THR A 36 -22.93 -1.22 3.49
CA THR A 36 -23.13 -2.11 2.34
C THR A 36 -22.21 -3.32 2.44
N LEU A 37 -22.50 -4.40 1.69
CA LEU A 37 -21.57 -5.54 1.60
C LEU A 37 -20.17 -5.11 1.16
N GLY A 38 -20.08 -4.14 0.26
CA GLY A 38 -18.81 -3.60 -0.24
C GLY A 38 -17.99 -2.92 0.87
N GLU A 39 -18.64 -2.10 1.69
CA GLU A 39 -17.99 -1.38 2.78
C GLU A 39 -17.54 -2.32 3.90
N LEU A 40 -18.38 -3.30 4.28
CA LEU A 40 -17.97 -4.30 5.28
C LEU A 40 -16.74 -5.10 4.80
N LEU A 41 -16.73 -5.53 3.54
CA LEU A 41 -15.58 -6.25 2.97
C LEU A 41 -14.34 -5.37 2.86
N GLU A 42 -14.49 -4.06 2.65
CA GLU A 42 -13.39 -3.10 2.67
C GLU A 42 -12.81 -2.92 4.08
N ILE A 43 -13.66 -2.80 5.11
CA ILE A 43 -13.23 -2.75 6.52
C ILE A 43 -12.43 -4.01 6.87
N ILE A 44 -12.96 -5.20 6.56
CA ILE A 44 -12.28 -6.49 6.76
C ILE A 44 -10.95 -6.52 6.00
N GLY A 45 -10.93 -6.00 4.76
CA GLY A 45 -9.75 -6.01 3.93
C GLY A 45 -8.61 -5.16 4.47
N TRP A 46 -8.91 -4.01 5.07
CA TRP A 46 -7.91 -3.16 5.73
C TRP A 46 -7.48 -3.66 7.10
N ALA A 47 -8.37 -4.34 7.83
CA ALA A 47 -8.12 -4.82 9.19
C ALA A 47 -7.52 -6.24 9.26
N PHE A 48 -7.21 -6.87 8.12
CA PHE A 48 -6.75 -8.26 8.12
C PHE A 48 -5.33 -8.41 8.72
N PRO A 49 -5.10 -9.35 9.66
CA PRO A 49 -3.82 -9.50 10.35
C PRO A 49 -2.78 -10.26 9.51
N GLU A 50 -2.30 -9.67 8.41
CA GLU A 50 -1.39 -10.35 7.45
C GLU A 50 -0.05 -10.83 8.03
N GLY A 51 0.41 -10.22 9.14
CA GLY A 51 1.69 -10.53 9.78
C GLY A 51 1.64 -11.66 10.82
N SER A 52 0.51 -12.36 10.95
CA SER A 52 0.36 -13.45 11.90
C SER A 52 1.01 -14.75 11.41
N ASP A 53 1.66 -15.51 12.31
CA ASP A 53 2.17 -16.87 12.00
C ASP A 53 1.04 -17.86 11.68
N ALA A 54 -0.22 -17.47 11.92
CA ALA A 54 -1.41 -18.26 11.62
C ALA A 54 -1.84 -18.23 10.14
N VAL A 55 -1.25 -17.38 9.30
CA VAL A 55 -1.55 -17.31 7.85
C VAL A 55 -0.41 -17.85 6.99
N ASP A 56 -0.71 -18.29 5.77
CA ASP A 56 0.28 -18.89 4.86
C ASP A 56 1.17 -17.89 4.09
N GLY A 57 1.05 -16.59 4.39
CA GLY A 57 1.77 -15.51 3.71
C GLY A 57 1.27 -15.18 2.30
N SER A 58 0.14 -15.75 1.86
CA SER A 58 -0.43 -15.46 0.53
C SER A 58 -1.43 -14.29 0.52
N PHE A 59 -1.80 -13.79 1.69
CA PHE A 59 -2.62 -12.58 1.84
C PHE A 59 -1.82 -11.32 1.47
N ALA A 60 -2.53 -10.28 1.03
CA ALA A 60 -1.94 -8.98 0.77
C ALA A 60 -2.90 -7.88 1.20
N THR A 61 -2.44 -6.98 2.07
CA THR A 61 -3.25 -5.89 2.59
C THR A 61 -3.24 -4.67 1.66
N PRO A 62 -4.42 -4.04 1.43
CA PRO A 62 -5.73 -4.49 1.87
C PRO A 62 -6.21 -5.70 1.06
N LEU A 63 -6.90 -6.64 1.73
CA LEU A 63 -7.54 -7.75 1.02
C LEU A 63 -8.58 -7.20 0.05
N ARG A 64 -8.63 -7.77 -1.14
CA ARG A 64 -9.64 -7.42 -2.15
C ARG A 64 -10.59 -8.57 -2.32
N PHE A 65 -11.89 -8.30 -2.24
CA PHE A 65 -12.92 -9.34 -2.33
C PHE A 65 -13.68 -9.25 -3.65
N LYS A 66 -14.02 -10.42 -4.19
CA LYS A 66 -15.06 -10.61 -5.22
C LYS A 66 -16.24 -11.32 -4.60
N ALA A 67 -17.39 -10.65 -4.60
CA ALA A 67 -18.66 -11.23 -4.21
C ALA A 67 -19.55 -11.53 -5.43
N GLY A 68 -20.24 -12.67 -5.39
CA GLY A 68 -21.30 -13.03 -6.32
C GLY A 68 -22.60 -13.24 -5.55
N LEU A 69 -23.71 -12.78 -6.11
CA LEU A 69 -25.07 -12.87 -5.59
C LEU A 69 -25.89 -13.92 -6.35
N LYS A 70 -26.98 -14.40 -5.75
CA LYS A 70 -27.99 -15.25 -6.42
C LYS A 70 -28.92 -14.43 -7.35
N PRO A 71 -29.38 -14.98 -8.49
CA PRO A 71 -28.82 -16.13 -9.22
C PRO A 71 -27.69 -15.68 -10.16
N ASN A 72 -26.43 -15.91 -9.78
CA ASN A 72 -25.23 -15.66 -10.60
C ASN A 72 -25.00 -14.20 -11.04
N LYS A 73 -25.36 -13.22 -10.20
CA LYS A 73 -25.08 -11.80 -10.44
C LYS A 73 -23.77 -11.41 -9.76
N ARG A 74 -22.89 -10.66 -10.44
CA ARG A 74 -21.72 -10.08 -9.77
C ARG A 74 -22.17 -8.96 -8.84
N TYR A 75 -21.71 -8.95 -7.60
CA TYR A 75 -21.91 -7.81 -6.71
C TYR A 75 -21.12 -6.60 -7.23
N ALA A 76 -21.77 -5.45 -7.28
CA ALA A 76 -21.16 -4.17 -7.62
C ALA A 76 -21.82 -3.12 -6.73
N VAL A 77 -21.01 -2.36 -5.99
CA VAL A 77 -21.53 -1.29 -5.15
C VAL A 77 -22.06 -0.17 -6.05
N ALA A 78 -23.24 0.37 -5.73
CA ALA A 78 -23.89 1.41 -6.53
C ALA A 78 -23.37 2.82 -6.19
N THR A 79 -22.82 2.99 -4.98
CA THR A 79 -22.38 4.26 -4.41
C THR A 79 -20.89 4.22 -4.08
N ALA A 80 -20.27 5.40 -3.94
CA ALA A 80 -18.92 5.47 -3.40
C ALA A 80 -18.90 4.92 -1.97
N SER A 81 -17.79 4.26 -1.60
CA SER A 81 -17.58 3.74 -0.25
C SER A 81 -17.42 4.90 0.73
N ARG A 82 -18.07 4.78 1.89
CA ARG A 82 -17.96 5.72 3.02
C ARG A 82 -16.91 5.28 4.05
N VAL A 83 -16.17 4.19 3.81
CA VAL A 83 -15.20 3.64 4.77
C VAL A 83 -14.11 4.65 5.16
N ALA A 84 -13.75 5.58 4.27
CA ALA A 84 -12.80 6.66 4.58
C ALA A 84 -13.29 7.65 5.66
N GLU A 85 -14.58 7.63 6.01
CA GLU A 85 -15.18 8.45 7.08
C GLU A 85 -15.10 7.77 8.45
N LEU A 86 -14.71 6.49 8.51
CA LEU A 86 -14.57 5.74 9.74
C LEU A 86 -13.30 6.14 10.50
N GLY A 87 -13.39 6.15 11.83
CA GLY A 87 -12.23 6.29 12.70
C GLY A 87 -11.50 4.96 12.93
N ASP A 88 -10.25 5.05 13.38
CA ASP A 88 -9.35 3.92 13.59
C ASP A 88 -9.92 2.83 14.51
N ALA A 89 -10.79 3.19 15.47
CA ALA A 89 -11.38 2.26 16.43
C ALA A 89 -12.09 1.07 15.74
N VAL A 90 -12.84 1.32 14.67
CA VAL A 90 -13.54 0.25 13.93
C VAL A 90 -12.53 -0.73 13.32
N PHE A 91 -11.41 -0.22 12.80
CA PHE A 91 -10.36 -1.06 12.21
C PHE A 91 -9.59 -1.83 13.30
N THR A 92 -9.32 -1.23 14.45
CA THR A 92 -8.71 -1.91 15.61
C THR A 92 -9.60 -3.04 16.10
N ASP A 93 -10.87 -2.78 16.37
CA ASP A 93 -11.82 -3.81 16.84
C ASP A 93 -12.01 -4.92 15.80
N THR A 94 -12.01 -4.57 14.52
CA THR A 94 -12.06 -5.56 13.43
C THR A 94 -10.77 -6.39 13.38
N THR A 95 -9.61 -5.78 13.61
CA THR A 95 -8.31 -6.47 13.60
C THR A 95 -8.25 -7.51 14.71
N ASP A 96 -8.67 -7.15 15.92
CA ASP A 96 -8.73 -8.06 17.08
C ASP A 96 -9.68 -9.23 16.81
N LEU A 97 -10.89 -8.94 16.32
CA LEU A 97 -11.86 -9.98 15.92
C LEU A 97 -11.29 -10.94 14.86
N LEU A 98 -10.63 -10.40 13.83
CA LEU A 98 -10.07 -11.21 12.75
C LEU A 98 -8.84 -12.00 13.22
N ALA A 99 -8.03 -11.47 14.13
CA ALA A 99 -6.91 -12.18 14.73
C ALA A 99 -7.39 -13.42 15.50
N ASP A 100 -8.44 -13.27 16.32
CA ASP A 100 -9.06 -14.39 17.05
C ASP A 100 -9.64 -15.42 16.08
N ALA A 101 -10.37 -14.99 15.05
CA ALA A 101 -10.95 -15.88 14.05
C ALA A 101 -9.87 -16.64 13.25
N VAL A 102 -8.81 -15.96 12.83
CA VAL A 102 -7.67 -16.58 12.11
C VAL A 102 -6.93 -17.57 13.02
N ALA A 103 -6.70 -17.23 14.29
CA ALA A 103 -6.08 -18.15 15.25
C ALA A 103 -6.95 -19.40 15.49
N GLY A 104 -8.27 -19.23 15.61
CA GLY A 104 -9.22 -20.34 15.73
C GLY A 104 -9.19 -21.27 14.52
N LEU A 105 -9.10 -20.72 13.30
CA LEU A 105 -8.97 -21.53 12.08
C LEU A 105 -7.61 -22.24 12.00
N ALA A 106 -6.52 -21.59 12.41
CA ALA A 106 -5.18 -22.19 12.36
C ALA A 106 -4.97 -23.34 13.37
N ALA A 107 -5.82 -23.45 14.40
CA ALA A 107 -5.72 -24.49 15.43
C ALA A 107 -5.74 -25.93 14.86
N ASP A 108 -6.27 -26.11 13.65
CA ASP A 108 -6.34 -27.40 12.93
C ASP A 108 -5.04 -27.79 12.19
N GLN A 109 -3.88 -27.27 12.61
CA GLN A 109 -2.52 -27.57 12.13
C GLN A 109 -2.13 -27.10 10.72
N ALA A 110 -2.99 -26.34 10.03
CA ALA A 110 -2.65 -25.71 8.76
C ALA A 110 -2.81 -24.19 8.86
N PRO A 111 -1.84 -23.40 8.34
CA PRO A 111 -2.02 -21.96 8.19
C PRO A 111 -3.30 -21.65 7.40
N VAL A 112 -3.96 -20.57 7.76
CA VAL A 112 -5.17 -20.12 7.07
C VAL A 112 -4.77 -19.66 5.67
N THR A 113 -5.50 -20.15 4.66
CA THR A 113 -5.37 -19.71 3.26
C THR A 113 -6.50 -18.74 2.89
N PRO A 114 -6.38 -17.94 1.81
CA PRO A 114 -7.44 -17.07 1.32
C PRO A 114 -8.75 -17.80 1.02
N GLU A 115 -8.68 -19.02 0.47
CA GLU A 115 -9.84 -19.85 0.18
C GLU A 115 -10.56 -20.25 1.47
N ARG A 116 -9.81 -20.73 2.47
CA ARG A 116 -10.37 -21.14 3.76
C ARG A 116 -11.02 -19.97 4.49
N PHE A 117 -10.34 -18.84 4.57
CA PHE A 117 -10.89 -17.63 5.21
C PHE A 117 -12.13 -17.12 4.47
N SER A 118 -12.10 -17.07 3.14
CA SER A 118 -13.25 -16.63 2.34
C SER A 118 -14.47 -17.55 2.47
N ALA A 119 -14.27 -18.86 2.68
CA ALA A 119 -15.35 -19.81 2.92
C ALA A 119 -16.03 -19.58 4.28
N VAL A 120 -15.25 -19.40 5.35
CA VAL A 120 -15.82 -19.13 6.68
C VAL A 120 -16.51 -17.78 6.74
N LEU A 121 -15.92 -16.75 6.11
CA LEU A 121 -16.54 -15.44 5.98
C LEU A 121 -17.86 -15.51 5.17
N LEU A 122 -17.91 -16.32 4.12
CA LEU A 122 -19.13 -16.53 3.34
C LEU A 122 -20.25 -17.16 4.18
N GLU A 123 -19.93 -18.18 4.98
CA GLU A 123 -20.92 -18.81 5.88
C GLU A 123 -21.37 -17.86 7.00
N ALA A 124 -20.44 -17.05 7.55
CA ALA A 124 -20.77 -16.01 8.52
C ALA A 124 -21.76 -14.98 7.94
N LEU A 125 -21.54 -14.51 6.71
CA LEU A 125 -22.47 -13.62 6.00
C LEU A 125 -23.84 -14.28 5.76
N ARG A 126 -23.84 -15.57 5.37
CA ARG A 126 -25.08 -16.32 5.07
C ARG A 126 -25.93 -16.65 6.28
N SER A 127 -25.36 -16.58 7.49
CA SER A 127 -26.12 -16.73 8.73
C SER A 127 -27.28 -15.74 8.86
N GLY A 128 -27.23 -14.62 8.11
CA GLY A 128 -28.23 -13.55 8.18
C GLY A 128 -28.11 -12.67 9.42
N ARG A 129 -27.08 -12.86 10.24
CA ARG A 129 -26.87 -12.08 11.49
C ARG A 129 -26.20 -10.74 11.24
N VAL A 130 -25.44 -10.62 10.15
CA VAL A 130 -24.71 -9.40 9.80
C VAL A 130 -25.65 -8.44 9.07
N PRO A 131 -25.99 -7.27 9.66
CA PRO A 131 -26.84 -6.29 9.00
C PRO A 131 -26.09 -5.65 7.83
N LEU A 132 -26.74 -5.59 6.68
CA LEU A 132 -26.22 -5.01 5.45
C LEU A 132 -27.29 -4.15 4.80
N ALA A 133 -26.92 -2.97 4.30
CA ALA A 133 -27.88 -2.00 3.77
C ALA A 133 -28.44 -2.35 2.38
N ASP A 134 -27.73 -3.16 1.59
CA ASP A 134 -27.98 -3.28 0.15
C ASP A 134 -28.23 -4.71 -0.35
N VAL A 135 -27.89 -5.73 0.45
CA VAL A 135 -28.14 -7.14 0.13
C VAL A 135 -28.44 -7.95 1.38
N GLU A 136 -29.30 -8.96 1.27
CA GLU A 136 -29.43 -9.96 2.33
C GLU A 136 -28.21 -10.88 2.32
N GLY A 137 -27.65 -11.21 3.49
CA GLY A 137 -26.49 -12.11 3.60
C GLY A 137 -26.70 -13.47 2.91
N ALA A 138 -27.91 -14.05 3.00
CA ALA A 138 -28.28 -15.30 2.34
C ALA A 138 -28.27 -15.23 0.79
N ALA A 139 -28.31 -14.02 0.22
CA ALA A 139 -28.22 -13.79 -1.22
C ALA A 139 -26.76 -13.88 -1.73
N VAL A 140 -25.76 -13.82 -0.85
CA VAL A 140 -24.34 -13.97 -1.22
C VAL A 140 -24.06 -15.43 -1.60
N ALA A 141 -23.84 -15.67 -2.88
CA ALA A 141 -23.62 -16.99 -3.47
C ALA A 141 -22.14 -17.41 -3.45
N ARG A 142 -21.22 -16.45 -3.56
CA ARG A 142 -19.78 -16.69 -3.65
C ARG A 142 -19.03 -15.52 -3.03
N LEU A 143 -17.93 -15.83 -2.36
CA LEU A 143 -16.94 -14.88 -1.91
C LEU A 143 -15.56 -15.45 -2.25
N ALA A 144 -14.67 -14.60 -2.76
CA ALA A 144 -13.29 -14.97 -3.03
C ALA A 144 -12.41 -13.76 -2.74
N ILE A 145 -11.23 -14.02 -2.18
CA ILE A 145 -10.18 -13.01 -2.06
C ILE A 145 -9.40 -13.03 -3.36
N GLU A 146 -9.22 -11.86 -3.96
CA GLU A 146 -8.38 -11.73 -5.13
C GLU A 146 -6.93 -11.96 -4.71
N PRO A 147 -6.17 -12.78 -5.44
CA PRO A 147 -4.74 -12.88 -5.19
C PRO A 147 -4.13 -11.48 -5.33
N PRO A 148 -3.06 -11.18 -4.57
CA PRO A 148 -2.29 -9.98 -4.80
C PRO A 148 -2.01 -9.84 -6.29
N LYS A 149 -2.34 -8.68 -6.87
CA LYS A 149 -1.78 -8.36 -8.18
C LYS A 149 -0.28 -8.51 -8.05
N LYS A 150 0.35 -9.30 -8.93
CA LYS A 150 1.81 -9.42 -8.98
C LYS A 150 2.38 -8.01 -8.88
N SER A 151 3.05 -7.71 -7.77
CA SER A 151 3.65 -6.41 -7.57
C SER A 151 4.64 -6.21 -8.70
N VAL A 152 4.56 -5.06 -9.37
CA VAL A 152 5.53 -4.70 -10.40
C VAL A 152 6.87 -4.59 -9.68
N LYS A 153 7.76 -5.54 -9.94
CA LYS A 153 9.12 -5.50 -9.41
C LYS A 153 9.90 -4.49 -10.24
N LEU A 154 10.11 -3.31 -9.66
CA LEU A 154 10.90 -2.28 -10.30
C LEU A 154 12.36 -2.72 -10.47
N THR A 155 12.91 -2.40 -11.63
CA THR A 155 14.31 -2.57 -12.00
C THR A 155 14.93 -1.24 -12.45
N PRO A 156 16.25 -1.03 -12.26
CA PRO A 156 16.94 0.12 -12.81
C PRO A 156 16.63 0.31 -14.30
N GLY A 157 16.33 1.54 -14.73
CA GLY A 157 15.92 1.87 -16.09
C GLY A 157 14.41 1.89 -16.32
N ASP A 158 13.60 1.38 -15.38
CA ASP A 158 12.15 1.48 -15.45
C ASP A 158 11.68 2.93 -15.42
N ILE A 159 10.75 3.28 -16.33
CA ILE A 159 10.23 4.64 -16.48
C ILE A 159 8.85 4.72 -15.87
N LEU A 160 8.68 5.62 -14.91
CA LEU A 160 7.45 5.85 -14.18
C LEU A 160 6.78 7.15 -14.64
N ALA A 161 5.46 7.08 -14.80
CA ALA A 161 4.59 8.24 -14.92
C ALA A 161 3.92 8.51 -13.58
N ILE A 162 4.27 9.65 -12.99
CA ILE A 162 3.73 10.16 -11.72
C ILE A 162 2.65 11.20 -12.07
N PRO A 163 1.41 11.05 -11.60
CA PRO A 163 0.34 12.02 -11.90
C PRO A 163 0.72 13.45 -11.49
N ALA A 164 0.34 14.44 -12.30
CA ALA A 164 0.48 15.86 -11.97
C ALA A 164 -0.90 16.49 -11.70
N ALA A 165 -1.01 17.40 -10.73
CA ALA A 165 -2.27 18.03 -10.35
C ALA A 165 -2.93 18.83 -11.49
N ALA A 166 -2.12 19.49 -12.33
CA ALA A 166 -2.59 20.22 -13.51
C ALA A 166 -2.97 19.32 -14.71
N GLY A 167 -2.87 17.99 -14.54
CA GLY A 167 -3.06 16.99 -15.58
C GLY A 167 -1.77 16.63 -16.31
N GLY A 168 -1.74 15.45 -16.91
CA GLY A 168 -0.50 14.87 -17.45
C GLY A 168 0.30 14.14 -16.37
N HIS A 169 1.60 13.99 -16.60
CA HIS A 169 2.47 13.21 -15.72
C HIS A 169 3.87 13.82 -15.63
N HIS A 170 4.44 13.83 -14.43
CA HIS A 170 5.88 13.89 -14.27
C HIS A 170 6.51 12.56 -14.67
N VAL A 171 7.74 12.62 -15.16
CA VAL A 171 8.48 11.43 -15.58
C VAL A 171 9.64 11.20 -14.63
N ALA A 172 9.76 9.96 -14.17
CA ALA A 172 10.87 9.50 -13.35
C ALA A 172 11.48 8.22 -13.96
N VAL A 173 12.77 8.00 -13.73
CA VAL A 173 13.45 6.73 -14.02
C VAL A 173 13.91 6.11 -12.71
N VAL A 174 13.71 4.80 -12.55
CA VAL A 174 14.23 4.05 -11.41
C VAL A 174 15.74 3.92 -11.57
N LEU A 175 16.51 4.41 -10.61
CA LEU A 175 17.98 4.35 -10.65
C LEU A 175 18.50 3.11 -9.93
N ILE A 176 18.10 2.94 -8.67
CA ILE A 176 18.53 1.85 -7.82
C ILE A 176 17.49 1.59 -6.73
N ARG A 177 17.52 0.37 -6.18
CA ARG A 177 16.78 -0.02 -4.98
C ARG A 177 17.80 -0.47 -3.94
N ASN A 178 17.81 0.19 -2.80
CA ASN A 178 18.73 -0.11 -1.71
C ASN A 178 18.02 0.03 -0.35
N ARG A 179 18.78 -0.01 0.74
CA ARG A 179 18.23 0.07 2.11
C ARG A 179 17.51 1.38 2.43
N PHE A 180 17.70 2.43 1.63
CA PHE A 180 17.03 3.72 1.80
C PHE A 180 15.69 3.80 1.04
N GLY A 181 15.38 2.83 0.19
CA GLY A 181 14.16 2.77 -0.63
C GLY A 181 14.45 2.69 -2.12
N THR A 182 13.55 3.24 -2.93
CA THR A 182 13.73 3.34 -4.39
C THR A 182 14.20 4.73 -4.76
N ALA A 183 15.42 4.82 -5.33
CA ALA A 183 15.94 6.06 -5.88
C ALA A 183 15.37 6.32 -7.27
N LEU A 184 14.83 7.53 -7.46
CA LEU A 184 14.26 8.00 -8.70
C LEU A 184 15.07 9.17 -9.27
N GLY A 185 15.46 9.06 -10.53
CA GLY A 185 15.95 10.16 -11.35
C GLY A 185 14.75 10.90 -11.94
N LEU A 186 14.60 12.17 -11.60
CA LEU A 186 13.44 12.97 -11.99
C LEU A 186 13.77 13.85 -13.20
N PHE A 187 12.82 14.01 -14.10
CA PHE A 187 12.93 14.97 -15.21
C PHE A 187 12.09 16.21 -14.94
N ARG A 188 12.51 17.36 -15.49
CA ARG A 188 11.75 18.61 -15.41
C ARG A 188 10.46 18.53 -16.26
N GLY A 189 9.48 19.36 -15.88
CA GLY A 189 8.24 19.54 -16.60
C GLY A 189 7.20 18.43 -16.41
N THR A 190 6.16 18.50 -17.23
CA THR A 190 5.04 17.54 -17.27
C THR A 190 4.77 17.11 -18.71
N SER A 191 4.47 15.84 -18.92
CA SER A 191 4.06 15.31 -20.23
C SER A 191 2.57 14.95 -20.25
N ARG A 192 1.87 15.34 -21.33
CA ARG A 192 0.46 14.96 -21.56
C ARG A 192 0.28 13.48 -21.88
N LEU A 193 1.34 12.82 -22.37
CA LEU A 193 1.31 11.41 -22.71
C LEU A 193 2.42 10.69 -21.96
N PRO A 194 2.17 9.51 -21.39
CA PRO A 194 3.23 8.64 -20.89
C PRO A 194 4.04 8.14 -22.10
N ARG A 195 5.01 8.92 -22.57
CA ARG A 195 5.86 8.60 -23.72
C ARG A 195 7.31 8.54 -23.26
N THR A 196 7.97 7.47 -23.69
CA THR A 196 9.32 7.09 -23.25
C THR A 196 10.45 7.72 -24.05
N ALA A 197 10.21 8.28 -25.25
CA ALA A 197 11.29 8.55 -26.20
C ALA A 197 11.35 9.96 -26.83
N ALA A 198 10.34 10.81 -26.68
CA ALA A 198 10.35 12.13 -27.32
C ALA A 198 10.73 13.23 -26.32
N ALA A 199 12.03 13.54 -26.28
CA ALA A 199 12.66 14.66 -25.56
C ALA A 199 12.22 14.83 -24.10
N LEU A 200 12.64 13.90 -23.24
CA LEU A 200 12.63 14.15 -21.80
C LEU A 200 13.47 15.41 -21.53
N GLU A 201 12.94 16.33 -20.73
CA GLU A 201 13.63 17.57 -20.37
C GLU A 201 14.94 17.29 -19.62
N ALA A 202 15.63 18.35 -19.20
CA ALA A 202 16.81 18.24 -18.36
C ALA A 202 16.48 17.46 -17.07
N PRO A 203 17.38 16.58 -16.59
CA PRO A 203 17.17 15.90 -15.32
C PRO A 203 17.23 16.91 -14.18
N LEU A 204 16.56 16.60 -13.08
CA LEU A 204 16.81 17.27 -11.81
C LEU A 204 18.18 16.82 -11.27
N PRO A 205 18.93 17.71 -10.61
CA PRO A 205 20.32 17.46 -10.23
C PRO A 205 20.47 16.35 -9.18
N HIS A 206 19.46 16.13 -8.33
CA HIS A 206 19.52 15.18 -7.24
C HIS A 206 18.39 14.15 -7.35
N PRO A 207 18.72 12.84 -7.28
CA PRO A 207 17.72 11.78 -7.16
C PRO A 207 16.92 11.88 -5.88
N VAL A 208 15.68 11.37 -5.91
CA VAL A 208 14.80 11.29 -4.74
C VAL A 208 14.51 9.83 -4.39
N TYR A 209 14.63 9.49 -3.12
CA TYR A 209 14.21 8.24 -2.52
C TYR A 209 12.73 8.31 -2.09
N THR A 210 11.97 7.28 -2.44
CA THR A 210 10.55 7.13 -2.11
C THR A 210 10.19 5.66 -1.85
N ASP A 211 8.99 5.45 -1.31
CA ASP A 211 8.37 4.14 -1.20
C ASP A 211 7.79 3.65 -2.56
N GLU A 212 7.55 2.35 -2.68
CA GLU A 212 7.04 1.72 -3.93
C GLU A 212 5.51 1.57 -3.95
N GLN A 213 4.80 2.07 -2.93
CA GLN A 213 3.37 1.82 -2.76
C GLN A 213 2.50 2.35 -3.92
N PRO A 214 2.76 3.54 -4.51
CA PRO A 214 2.00 4.02 -5.66
C PRO A 214 2.16 3.15 -6.89
N VAL A 215 3.34 2.55 -7.09
CA VAL A 215 3.59 1.63 -8.20
C VAL A 215 2.83 0.33 -7.97
N LYS A 216 2.87 -0.22 -6.75
CA LYS A 216 2.13 -1.45 -6.38
C LYS A 216 0.62 -1.29 -6.51
N THR A 217 0.10 -0.11 -6.14
CA THR A 217 -1.32 0.22 -6.25
C THR A 217 -1.75 0.64 -7.66
N GLY A 218 -0.79 0.96 -8.54
CA GLY A 218 -1.00 1.39 -9.92
C GLY A 218 -1.36 2.88 -10.07
N VAL A 219 -1.25 3.66 -9.00
CA VAL A 219 -1.34 5.13 -9.03
C VAL A 219 -0.23 5.69 -9.92
N TRP A 220 1.01 5.22 -9.73
CA TRP A 220 2.11 5.47 -10.66
C TRP A 220 2.18 4.35 -11.67
N ARG A 221 2.33 4.73 -12.95
CA ARG A 221 2.32 3.77 -14.04
C ARG A 221 3.74 3.50 -14.51
N LEU A 222 4.11 2.23 -14.64
CA LEU A 222 5.28 1.82 -15.42
C LEU A 222 4.94 1.99 -16.90
N ILE A 223 5.66 2.88 -17.59
CA ILE A 223 5.34 3.30 -18.97
C ILE A 223 6.40 2.87 -19.98
N GLY A 224 7.51 2.30 -19.50
CA GLY A 224 8.48 1.57 -20.30
C GLY A 224 9.79 1.41 -19.55
N HIS A 225 10.87 1.16 -20.29
CA HIS A 225 12.18 0.83 -19.74
C HIS A 225 13.26 1.31 -20.71
N ASP A 226 14.25 2.04 -20.21
CA ASP A 226 15.41 2.52 -20.97
C ASP A 226 16.62 2.72 -20.05
N GLU A 227 17.54 1.76 -20.06
CA GLU A 227 18.78 1.81 -19.28
C GLU A 227 19.70 2.97 -19.71
N SER A 228 19.58 3.49 -20.93
CA SER A 228 20.42 4.62 -21.38
C SER A 228 20.14 5.90 -20.58
N LEU A 229 18.96 6.01 -19.97
CA LEU A 229 18.61 7.12 -19.08
C LEU A 229 19.40 7.09 -17.77
N LEU A 230 19.90 5.92 -17.34
CA LEU A 230 20.71 5.80 -16.12
C LEU A 230 22.00 6.62 -16.21
N ALA A 231 22.59 6.72 -17.40
CA ALA A 231 23.79 7.51 -17.65
C ALA A 231 23.59 9.03 -17.44
N ARG A 232 22.34 9.50 -17.27
CA ARG A 232 22.02 10.90 -16.96
C ARG A 232 22.04 11.21 -15.46
N PHE A 233 22.27 10.21 -14.61
CA PHE A 233 22.25 10.32 -13.15
C PHE A 233 23.47 9.64 -12.52
N PRO A 234 23.81 9.94 -11.25
CA PRO A 234 24.81 9.18 -10.51
C PRO A 234 24.44 7.70 -10.41
N ALA A 235 25.42 6.81 -10.61
CA ALA A 235 25.21 5.36 -10.61
C ALA A 235 24.85 4.81 -9.21
N ASP A 236 25.42 5.41 -8.15
CA ASP A 236 25.06 5.13 -6.76
C ASP A 236 24.71 6.46 -6.07
N PRO A 237 23.43 6.86 -6.07
CA PRO A 237 23.00 8.10 -5.44
C PRO A 237 23.22 8.09 -3.92
N GLU A 238 24.18 8.88 -3.44
CA GLU A 238 24.42 9.07 -2.01
C GLU A 238 23.21 9.73 -1.34
N ILE A 239 22.92 9.36 -0.09
CA ILE A 239 21.95 10.06 0.76
C ILE A 239 22.67 11.09 1.64
N TYR A 240 22.16 12.32 1.69
CA TYR A 240 22.82 13.37 2.46
C TYR A 240 22.20 13.56 3.85
N HIS A 241 23.07 13.69 4.85
CA HIS A 241 22.74 13.89 6.24
C HIS A 241 23.16 15.28 6.71
N LYS A 242 22.26 15.94 7.43
CA LYS A 242 22.58 17.19 8.13
C LYS A 242 23.58 16.94 9.26
N PRO A 243 24.39 17.95 9.63
CA PRO A 243 25.23 17.90 10.83
C PRO A 243 24.42 17.46 12.05
N ARG A 244 24.87 16.37 12.67
CA ARG A 244 24.31 15.81 13.90
C ARG A 244 25.45 15.40 14.80
N ARG A 245 25.60 16.12 15.91
CA ARG A 245 26.37 15.63 17.07
C ARG A 245 25.42 14.93 18.02
N ARG A 246 25.51 13.60 18.09
CA ARG A 246 24.81 12.80 19.11
C ARG A 246 25.82 11.88 19.81
N PRO A 247 25.75 11.75 21.15
CA PRO A 247 26.56 10.76 21.86
C PRO A 247 26.27 9.35 21.34
N GLY A 248 27.31 8.61 20.93
CA GLY A 248 27.22 7.20 20.52
C GLY A 248 26.75 6.95 19.08
N VAL A 249 26.69 7.98 18.23
CA VAL A 249 26.43 7.84 16.78
C VAL A 249 27.60 8.46 16.02
N ASP A 250 27.95 7.89 14.86
CA ASP A 250 28.96 8.47 13.98
C ASP A 250 28.63 9.94 13.68
N ASP A 251 29.56 10.83 14.05
CA ASP A 251 29.44 12.25 13.82
C ASP A 251 29.35 12.47 12.30
N THR A 252 28.35 13.23 11.85
CA THR A 252 28.16 13.57 10.43
C THR A 252 28.98 14.80 10.03
N GLY A 253 29.95 15.22 10.86
CA GLY A 253 30.84 16.34 10.57
C GLY A 253 30.16 17.70 10.70
N GLU A 254 30.94 18.75 10.44
CA GLU A 254 30.51 20.15 10.60
C GLU A 254 29.46 20.58 9.57
N PHE A 255 29.61 20.12 8.32
CA PHE A 255 28.73 20.50 7.20
C PHE A 255 27.77 19.38 6.76
N GLY A 256 27.93 18.18 7.31
CA GLY A 256 27.12 17.01 7.00
C GLY A 256 27.95 15.89 6.37
N ALA A 257 27.25 14.84 5.97
CA ALA A 257 27.86 13.69 5.32
C ALA A 257 26.97 13.20 4.17
N ALA A 258 27.58 12.60 3.17
CA ALA A 258 26.94 11.80 2.13
C ALA A 258 27.16 10.32 2.45
N GLU A 259 26.12 9.50 2.37
CA GLU A 259 26.16 8.08 2.69
C GLU A 259 25.80 7.25 1.45
N THR A 260 26.65 6.31 1.07
CA THR A 260 26.38 5.36 -0.02
C THR A 260 25.45 4.24 0.43
N ALA A 261 24.97 3.44 -0.53
CA ALA A 261 24.06 2.32 -0.24
C ALA A 261 24.65 1.27 0.73
N ASP A 262 25.98 1.10 0.73
CA ASP A 262 26.70 0.19 1.63
C ASP A 262 26.96 0.78 3.03
N GLY A 263 26.62 2.04 3.26
CA GLY A 263 26.83 2.75 4.52
C GLY A 263 28.18 3.40 4.69
N THR A 264 28.97 3.51 3.62
CA THR A 264 30.17 4.35 3.66
C THR A 264 29.76 5.81 3.77
N LEU A 265 30.25 6.48 4.82
CA LEU A 265 30.06 7.90 5.04
C LEU A 265 31.25 8.70 4.47
N ARG A 266 30.92 9.74 3.72
CA ARG A 266 31.85 10.75 3.21
C ARG A 266 31.45 12.10 3.76
N PHE A 267 32.32 12.72 4.55
CA PHE A 267 32.06 14.09 5.00
C PHE A 267 32.10 15.06 3.83
N ILE A 268 31.15 15.98 3.82
CA ILE A 268 31.03 17.01 2.79
C ILE A 268 31.58 18.33 3.32
N ASP A 269 32.00 19.21 2.42
CA ASP A 269 32.43 20.55 2.76
C ASP A 269 31.28 21.56 2.70
N ALA A 270 31.58 22.81 3.01
CA ALA A 270 30.60 23.89 3.02
C ALA A 270 30.02 24.17 1.62
N ASP A 271 30.83 24.06 0.57
CA ASP A 271 30.43 24.36 -0.80
C ASP A 271 29.47 23.28 -1.32
N GLU A 272 29.75 22.00 -1.06
CA GLU A 272 28.85 20.89 -1.37
C GLU A 272 27.55 21.01 -0.56
N ALA A 273 27.63 21.30 0.74
CA ALA A 273 26.45 21.48 1.60
C ALA A 273 25.53 22.62 1.12
N GLN A 274 26.11 23.71 0.62
CA GLN A 274 25.37 24.81 0.00
C GLN A 274 24.80 24.41 -1.36
N ALA A 275 25.58 23.75 -2.21
CA ALA A 275 25.15 23.34 -3.56
C ALA A 275 23.93 22.42 -3.52
N VAL A 276 23.87 21.49 -2.55
CA VAL A 276 22.73 20.60 -2.38
C VAL A 276 21.59 21.20 -1.56
N GLY A 277 21.78 22.36 -0.91
CA GLY A 277 20.76 23.02 -0.10
C GLY A 277 20.62 22.46 1.33
N LEU A 278 21.62 21.75 1.84
CA LEU A 278 21.65 21.28 3.24
C LEU A 278 21.83 22.44 4.21
N ALA A 279 22.68 23.41 3.85
CA ALA A 279 22.97 24.58 4.68
C ALA A 279 21.72 25.46 4.89
N GLU A 280 20.92 25.66 3.85
CA GLU A 280 19.68 26.43 3.88
C GLU A 280 18.47 25.60 4.34
N GLY A 281 18.66 24.29 4.52
CA GLY A 281 17.58 23.36 4.89
C GLY A 281 16.52 23.17 3.82
N THR A 282 16.80 23.54 2.57
CA THR A 282 15.92 23.35 1.41
C THR A 282 16.04 21.96 0.81
N TYR A 283 17.10 21.22 1.16
CA TYR A 283 17.33 19.86 0.69
C TYR A 283 16.20 18.89 1.05
N ARG A 284 15.72 18.15 0.05
CA ARG A 284 14.70 17.10 0.17
C ARG A 284 15.09 15.93 -0.72
N GLN A 285 15.46 14.81 -0.11
CA GLN A 285 15.84 13.61 -0.85
C GLN A 285 15.00 12.39 -0.51
N THR A 286 14.47 12.30 0.70
CA THR A 286 13.53 11.25 1.07
C THR A 286 12.15 11.88 1.15
N LEU A 287 11.25 11.47 0.27
CA LEU A 287 9.87 11.94 0.22
C LEU A 287 8.96 10.72 0.21
N LEU A 288 7.93 10.72 1.07
CA LEU A 288 6.82 9.79 0.90
C LEU A 288 6.13 10.10 -0.42
N SER A 289 5.59 9.09 -1.08
CA SER A 289 5.06 9.25 -2.43
C SER A 289 4.04 10.39 -2.60
N PRO A 290 3.06 10.60 -1.71
CA PRO A 290 2.14 11.75 -1.83
C PRO A 290 2.84 13.11 -1.70
N LEU A 291 3.92 13.18 -0.91
CA LEU A 291 4.73 14.40 -0.78
C LEU A 291 5.61 14.61 -2.01
N LEU A 292 6.07 13.55 -2.67
CA LEU A 292 6.79 13.66 -3.93
C LEU A 292 5.89 14.23 -5.03
N GLU A 293 4.66 13.75 -5.17
CA GLU A 293 3.68 14.29 -6.12
C GLU A 293 3.50 15.80 -5.90
N LYS A 294 3.19 16.20 -4.67
CA LYS A 294 3.04 17.62 -4.31
C LYS A 294 4.30 18.45 -4.59
N TYR A 295 5.48 17.91 -4.26
CA TYR A 295 6.76 18.58 -4.50
C TYR A 295 7.03 18.79 -6.00
N LEU A 296 6.65 17.83 -6.84
CA LEU A 296 6.81 17.94 -8.29
C LEU A 296 5.85 18.97 -8.89
N ASP A 297 4.60 19.01 -8.40
CA ASP A 297 3.62 20.02 -8.81
C ASP A 297 4.07 21.45 -8.46
N GLU A 298 4.58 21.66 -7.24
CA GLU A 298 5.08 22.97 -6.78
C GLU A 298 6.27 23.49 -7.60
N ARG A 299 7.04 22.59 -8.23
CA ARG A 299 8.18 22.95 -9.08
C ARG A 299 7.83 23.13 -10.56
N ALA A 300 6.68 22.63 -10.98
CA ALA A 300 6.18 22.77 -12.34
C ALA A 300 5.34 24.04 -12.55
N ALA A 301 4.87 24.67 -11.46
CA ALA A 301 4.21 25.97 -11.43
C ALA A 301 5.19 27.13 -11.63
#